data_AF-A0A9Q9M810-F1
#
_entry.id   AF-A0A9Q9M810-F1
#
_cell.length_a   1.000
_cell.length_b   1.000
_cell.length_c   1.000
_cell.angle_alpha   90.00
_cell.angle_beta   90.00
_cell.angle_gamma   90.00
#
_symmetry.space_group_name_H-M   'P 1'
#
loop_
_entity.id
_entity.type
_entity.pdbx_description
1 polymer ?
#
loop_
_entity_poly.entity_id
_entity_poly.type
_entity_poly.pdbx_seq_one_letter_code
_entity_poly.pdbx_strand_id
1 'polypeptide(L)'
;MTKVTAARLVEKDDEIARLQAALLKHAERLARGEESEQPQPPIWSIEEQRAWSEALQAKVRNAMIVAWGGEAAYDAVVSQGEAMRQARREADRSIAIFHVTVVEEFLRSAIERYFPGRHSDPEIIDRLFDPMRYGPLNTFTARVDIAFALGIVGSGARKALKLIAEIRNKFAHKLEIHSFDHPDVTKLIDKLKYIDFAITGPDAEGLMHLWNRSPNSEVTSGSGWRASDNPFDHRGKFEKTCGFLQHSLRTSVPGSTHPDLHEK
;
A
#
# COMPACT_ATOMS: atom_id res chain seq x y z
N MET A 1 42.54 11.89 12.62
CA MET A 1 41.27 12.18 11.93
C MET A 1 41.12 13.69 11.89
N THR A 2 41.29 14.28 10.71
CA THR A 2 41.29 15.74 10.53
C THR A 2 39.84 16.21 10.54
N LYS A 3 39.43 17.00 11.53
CA LYS A 3 38.06 17.56 11.57
C LYS A 3 37.84 18.42 10.32
N VAL A 4 36.74 18.18 9.61
CA VAL A 4 36.29 19.04 8.50
C VAL A 4 36.09 20.45 9.04
N THR A 5 36.70 21.45 8.41
CA THR A 5 36.68 22.83 8.90
C THR A 5 35.35 23.52 8.56
N ALA A 6 34.95 24.52 9.34
CA ALA A 6 33.76 25.33 9.04
C ALA A 6 33.84 26.01 7.67
N ALA A 7 35.03 26.47 7.26
CA ALA A 7 35.26 27.03 5.93
C ALA A 7 34.97 26.00 4.81
N ARG A 8 35.36 24.74 4.99
CA ARG A 8 35.07 23.67 4.03
C ARG A 8 33.57 23.34 3.97
N LEU A 9 32.85 23.46 5.07
CA LEU A 9 31.38 23.28 5.08
C LEU A 9 30.66 24.39 4.30
N VAL A 10 31.12 25.64 4.41
CA VAL A 10 30.59 26.77 3.62
C VAL A 10 30.88 26.58 2.13
N GLU A 11 32.10 26.18 1.78
CA GLU A 11 32.45 25.87 0.40
C GLU A 11 31.56 24.76 -0.18
N LYS A 12 31.21 23.76 0.62
CA LYS A 12 30.26 22.70 0.22
C LYS A 12 28.84 23.23 0.02
N ASP A 13 28.37 24.16 0.85
CA ASP A 13 27.08 24.83 0.61
C ASP A 13 27.10 25.56 -0.75
N ASP A 14 28.19 26.26 -1.07
CA ASP A 14 28.36 26.95 -2.34
C ASP A 14 28.42 25.98 -3.54
N GLU A 15 29.11 24.85 -3.38
CA GLU A 15 29.14 23.78 -4.39
C GLU A 15 27.73 23.22 -4.67
N ILE A 16 26.92 22.99 -3.62
CA ILE A 16 25.54 22.54 -3.77
C ILE A 16 24.65 23.63 -4.38
N ALA A 17 24.80 24.89 -3.99
CA ALA A 17 24.05 26.00 -4.57
C ALA A 17 24.37 26.17 -6.06
N ARG A 18 25.64 26.04 -6.45
CA ARG A 18 26.07 26.04 -7.86
C ARG A 18 25.44 24.88 -8.63
N LEU A 19 25.43 23.68 -8.05
CA LEU A 19 24.80 22.50 -8.67
C LEU A 19 23.29 22.71 -8.87
N GLN A 20 22.58 23.22 -7.86
CA GLN A 20 21.14 23.50 -7.94
C GLN A 20 20.82 24.53 -9.05
N ALA A 21 21.59 25.62 -9.13
CA ALA A 21 21.43 26.61 -10.17
C ALA A 21 21.71 26.05 -11.58
N ALA A 22 22.74 25.18 -11.70
CA ALA A 22 23.05 24.52 -12.96
C ALA A 22 21.94 23.53 -13.38
N LEU A 23 21.40 22.75 -12.44
CA LEU A 23 20.28 21.83 -12.66
C LEU A 23 19.01 22.56 -13.10
N LEU A 24 18.71 23.72 -12.50
CA LEU A 24 17.57 24.55 -12.89
C LEU A 24 17.72 25.03 -14.35
N LYS A 25 18.89 25.58 -14.70
CA LYS A 25 19.18 26.01 -16.07
C LYS A 25 19.13 24.86 -17.07
N HIS A 26 19.62 23.68 -16.69
CA HIS A 26 19.53 22.47 -17.50
C HIS A 26 18.07 22.09 -17.76
N ALA A 27 17.23 22.08 -16.72
CA ALA A 27 15.80 21.80 -16.85
C ALA A 27 15.08 22.81 -17.77
N GLU A 28 15.40 24.10 -17.66
CA GLU A 28 14.86 25.15 -18.53
C GLU A 28 15.26 24.97 -20.01
N ARG A 29 16.49 24.52 -20.28
CA ARG A 29 16.97 24.23 -21.63
C ARG A 29 16.27 23.02 -22.24
N LEU A 30 16.13 21.95 -21.46
CA LEU A 30 15.36 20.77 -21.86
C LEU A 30 13.89 21.12 -22.17
N ALA A 31 13.27 21.99 -21.37
CA ALA A 31 11.91 22.47 -21.60
C ALA A 31 11.75 23.24 -22.94
N ARG A 32 12.83 23.84 -23.44
CA ARG A 32 12.89 24.51 -24.76
C ARG A 32 13.28 23.56 -25.90
N GLY A 33 13.47 22.27 -25.62
CA GLY A 33 13.92 21.28 -26.61
C GLY A 33 15.39 21.40 -26.99
N GLU A 34 16.18 22.14 -26.20
CA GLU A 34 17.62 22.30 -26.44
C GLU A 34 18.41 21.12 -25.86
N GLU A 35 19.42 20.67 -26.60
CA GLU A 35 20.40 19.72 -26.08
C GLU A 35 21.26 20.41 -24.99
N SER A 36 21.40 19.74 -23.84
CA SER A 36 22.24 20.25 -22.75
C SER A 36 22.85 19.12 -21.93
N GLU A 37 24.11 19.26 -21.58
CA GLU A 37 24.84 18.29 -20.76
C GLU A 37 24.37 18.36 -19.30
N GLN A 38 24.14 17.20 -18.69
CA GLN A 38 23.66 17.12 -17.31
C GLN A 38 24.75 17.57 -16.33
N PRO A 39 24.49 18.59 -15.48
CA PRO A 39 25.43 19.03 -14.46
C PRO A 39 25.83 17.87 -13.53
N GLN A 40 27.14 17.68 -13.35
CA GLN A 40 27.67 16.63 -12.47
C GLN A 40 27.76 17.12 -11.01
N PRO A 41 27.40 16.28 -10.03
CA PRO A 41 27.52 16.65 -8.63
C PRO A 41 29.00 16.73 -8.20
N PRO A 42 29.32 17.55 -7.19
CA PRO A 42 30.67 17.62 -6.64
C PRO A 42 31.06 16.29 -5.97
N ILE A 43 32.34 15.93 -6.05
CA ILE A 43 32.87 14.68 -5.46
C ILE A 43 33.40 14.99 -4.07
N TRP A 44 32.80 14.36 -3.05
CA TRP A 44 33.16 14.52 -1.64
C TRP A 44 33.58 13.18 -1.03
N SER A 45 34.47 13.21 -0.04
CA SER A 45 34.75 12.01 0.75
C SER A 45 33.55 11.63 1.64
N ILE A 46 33.48 10.38 2.09
CA ILE A 46 32.40 9.92 3.00
C ILE A 46 32.41 10.72 4.31
N GLU A 47 33.59 11.05 4.83
CA GLU A 47 33.74 11.86 6.05
C GLU A 47 33.21 13.28 5.84
N GLU A 48 33.51 13.87 4.68
CA GLU A 48 33.02 15.19 4.28
C GLU A 48 31.50 15.22 4.08
N GLN A 49 30.93 14.19 3.45
CA GLN A 49 29.49 14.03 3.28
C GLN A 49 28.76 13.95 4.61
N ARG A 50 29.29 13.14 5.55
CA ARG A 50 28.72 13.00 6.89
C ARG A 50 28.78 14.32 7.64
N ALA A 51 29.94 14.99 7.65
CA ALA A 51 30.10 16.28 8.33
C ALA A 51 29.17 17.37 7.76
N TRP A 52 28.99 17.41 6.44
CA TRP A 52 28.06 18.35 5.81
C TRP A 52 26.60 18.04 6.11
N SER A 53 26.21 16.76 6.10
CA SER A 53 24.86 16.31 6.46
C SER A 53 24.50 16.70 7.91
N GLU A 54 25.40 16.45 8.85
CA GLU A 54 25.21 16.82 10.27
C GLU A 54 25.09 18.35 10.43
N ALA A 55 25.96 19.12 9.75
CA ALA A 55 25.91 20.58 9.78
C ALA A 55 24.61 21.12 9.16
N LEU A 56 24.13 20.53 8.07
CA LEU A 56 22.87 20.89 7.42
C LEU A 56 21.67 20.60 8.33
N GLN A 57 21.63 19.41 8.94
CA GLN A 57 20.57 19.04 9.89
C GLN A 57 20.53 20.02 11.07
N ALA A 58 21.69 20.41 11.61
CA ALA A 58 21.77 21.40 12.69
C ALA A 58 21.26 22.78 12.23
N LYS A 59 21.64 23.25 11.03
CA LYS A 59 21.14 24.51 10.45
C LYS A 59 19.63 24.50 10.30
N VAL A 60 19.08 23.42 9.72
CA VAL A 60 17.65 23.23 9.49
C VAL A 60 16.88 23.19 10.81
N ARG A 61 17.38 22.44 11.80
CA ARG A 61 16.84 22.41 13.17
C ARG A 61 16.77 23.83 13.76
N ASN A 62 17.88 24.56 13.75
CA ASN A 62 17.95 25.90 14.33
C ASN A 62 17.01 26.89 13.63
N ALA A 63 16.90 26.82 12.30
CA ALA A 63 15.95 27.63 11.54
C ALA A 63 14.50 27.32 11.92
N MET A 64 14.15 26.03 12.08
CA MET A 64 12.81 25.62 12.51
C MET A 64 12.50 26.04 13.96
N ILE A 65 13.47 25.96 14.86
CA ILE A 65 13.32 26.45 16.25
C ILE A 65 12.96 27.93 16.27
N VAL A 66 13.67 28.75 15.49
CA VAL A 66 13.38 30.18 15.39
C VAL A 66 11.99 30.41 14.77
N ALA A 67 11.68 29.71 13.67
CA ALA A 67 10.41 29.85 12.97
C ALA A 67 9.19 29.45 13.81
N TRP A 68 9.35 28.47 14.70
CA TRP A 68 8.27 27.96 15.55
C TRP A 68 8.24 28.57 16.96
N GLY A 69 9.06 29.59 17.23
CA GLY A 69 8.98 30.36 18.47
C GLY A 69 9.70 29.74 19.66
N GLY A 70 10.67 28.85 19.42
CA GLY A 70 11.57 28.31 20.45
C GLY A 70 11.67 26.78 20.47
N GLU A 71 12.63 26.30 21.27
CA GLU A 71 13.00 24.88 21.37
C GLU A 71 11.81 24.00 21.79
N ALA A 72 11.04 24.43 22.79
CA ALA A 72 9.88 23.68 23.28
C ALA A 72 8.77 23.53 22.22
N ALA A 73 8.56 24.55 21.38
CA ALA A 73 7.58 24.49 20.31
C ALA A 73 8.06 23.58 19.17
N TYR A 74 9.36 23.61 18.85
CA TYR A 74 9.97 22.70 17.89
C TYR A 74 9.87 21.23 18.33
N ASP A 75 10.27 20.94 19.57
CA ASP A 75 10.20 19.59 20.12
C ASP A 75 8.76 19.07 20.18
N ALA A 76 7.79 19.93 20.51
CA ALA A 76 6.37 19.57 20.49
C ALA A 76 5.88 19.22 19.07
N VAL A 77 6.24 20.01 18.04
CA VAL A 77 5.86 19.73 16.65
C VAL A 77 6.54 18.46 16.12
N VAL A 78 7.81 18.25 16.44
CA VAL A 78 8.55 17.03 16.06
C VAL A 78 7.92 15.81 16.74
N SER A 79 7.67 15.88 18.05
CA SER A 79 7.03 14.81 18.83
C SER A 79 5.63 14.49 18.32
N GLN A 80 4.81 15.50 18.03
CA GLN A 80 3.50 15.30 17.40
C GLN A 80 3.64 14.64 16.02
N GLY A 81 4.61 15.07 15.20
CA GLY A 81 4.91 14.46 13.92
C GLY A 81 5.31 12.99 14.02
N GLU A 82 6.14 12.64 15.01
CA GLU A 82 6.56 11.26 15.30
C GLU A 82 5.39 10.41 15.80
N ALA A 83 4.58 10.94 16.71
CA ALA A 83 3.38 10.27 17.21
C ALA A 83 2.38 10.02 16.08
N MET A 84 2.14 11.00 15.21
CA MET A 84 1.29 10.83 14.02
C MET A 84 1.84 9.78 13.05
N ARG A 85 3.16 9.79 12.79
CA ARG A 85 3.80 8.76 11.95
C ARG A 85 3.68 7.37 12.57
N GLN A 86 3.90 7.24 13.88
CA GLN A 86 3.78 5.97 14.60
C GLN A 86 2.34 5.47 14.61
N ALA A 87 1.37 6.33 14.91
CA ALA A 87 -0.05 6.00 14.86
C ALA A 87 -0.48 5.56 13.45
N ARG A 88 0.00 6.22 12.40
CA ARG A 88 -0.26 5.81 11.00
C ARG A 88 0.32 4.43 10.70
N ARG A 89 1.54 4.14 11.18
CA ARG A 89 2.19 2.83 11.00
C ARG A 89 1.45 1.69 11.71
N GLU A 90 1.05 1.93 12.95
CA GLU A 90 0.23 1.00 13.73
C GLU A 90 -1.14 0.77 13.07
N ALA A 91 -1.75 1.84 12.55
CA ALA A 91 -2.97 1.76 11.78
C ALA A 91 -2.78 0.90 10.51
N ASP A 92 -1.74 1.15 9.71
CA ASP A 92 -1.48 0.38 8.48
C ASP A 92 -1.33 -1.13 8.75
N ARG A 93 -0.59 -1.50 9.80
CA ARG A 93 -0.45 -2.91 10.22
C ARG A 93 -1.78 -3.51 10.62
N SER A 94 -2.55 -2.79 11.44
CA SER A 94 -3.84 -3.24 11.94
C SER A 94 -4.86 -3.40 10.79
N ILE A 95 -4.85 -2.47 9.84
CA ILE A 95 -5.68 -2.46 8.64
C ILE A 95 -5.36 -3.66 7.75
N ALA A 96 -4.08 -3.93 7.49
CA ALA A 96 -3.67 -5.09 6.70
C ALA A 96 -4.17 -6.40 7.32
N ILE A 97 -4.00 -6.56 8.63
CA ILE A 97 -4.44 -7.76 9.34
C ILE A 97 -5.97 -7.87 9.32
N PHE A 98 -6.66 -6.81 9.72
CA PHE A 98 -8.12 -6.78 9.84
C PHE A 98 -8.82 -7.07 8.51
N HIS A 99 -8.46 -6.36 7.43
CA HIS A 99 -9.12 -6.54 6.13
C HIS A 99 -8.94 -7.95 5.58
N VAL A 100 -7.75 -8.55 5.73
CA VAL A 100 -7.55 -9.95 5.32
C VAL A 100 -8.40 -10.87 6.17
N THR A 101 -8.40 -10.74 7.50
CA THR A 101 -9.24 -11.57 8.39
C THR A 101 -10.72 -11.51 7.99
N VAL A 102 -11.25 -10.33 7.65
CA VAL A 102 -12.63 -10.18 7.16
C VAL A 102 -12.83 -10.94 5.84
N VAL A 103 -11.89 -10.84 4.88
CA VAL A 103 -11.93 -11.63 3.64
C VAL A 103 -11.90 -13.14 3.92
N GLU A 104 -11.08 -13.60 4.88
CA GLU A 104 -11.02 -15.03 5.25
C GLU A 104 -12.36 -15.55 5.77
N GLU A 105 -13.09 -14.73 6.54
CA GLU A 105 -14.40 -15.07 7.08
C GLU A 105 -15.47 -15.13 5.98
N PHE A 106 -15.47 -14.17 5.05
CA PHE A 106 -16.34 -14.23 3.88
C PHE A 106 -16.01 -15.41 2.97
N LEU A 107 -14.74 -15.77 2.82
CA LEU A 107 -14.30 -16.94 2.06
C LEU A 107 -14.81 -18.23 2.70
N ARG A 108 -14.67 -18.37 4.03
CA ARG A 108 -15.24 -19.50 4.78
C ARG A 108 -16.75 -19.57 4.56
N SER A 109 -17.47 -18.47 4.81
CA SER A 109 -18.91 -18.39 4.63
C SER A 109 -19.35 -18.75 3.20
N ALA A 110 -18.59 -18.34 2.19
CA ALA A 110 -18.87 -18.68 0.80
C ALA A 110 -18.73 -20.19 0.56
N ILE A 111 -17.65 -20.81 1.05
CA ILE A 111 -17.44 -22.26 0.93
C ILE A 111 -18.54 -23.05 1.66
N GLU A 112 -18.92 -22.62 2.87
CA GLU A 112 -19.97 -23.29 3.65
C GLU A 112 -21.32 -23.34 2.91
N ARG A 113 -21.67 -22.28 2.15
CA ARG A 113 -22.90 -22.27 1.33
C ARG A 113 -22.92 -23.32 0.24
N TYR A 114 -21.75 -23.80 -0.20
CA TYR A 114 -21.62 -24.82 -1.24
C TYR A 114 -21.62 -26.24 -0.66
N PHE A 115 -21.66 -26.40 0.67
CA PHE A 115 -21.79 -27.70 1.32
C PHE A 115 -23.25 -27.99 1.68
N PRO A 116 -23.92 -28.95 1.00
CA PRO A 116 -25.30 -29.32 1.34
C PRO A 116 -25.46 -29.77 2.79
N GLY A 117 -24.38 -30.37 3.34
CA GLY A 117 -24.29 -30.80 4.73
C GLY A 117 -24.45 -29.66 5.75
N ARG A 118 -24.27 -28.39 5.36
CA ARG A 118 -24.35 -27.24 6.28
C ARG A 118 -25.67 -27.14 7.04
N HIS A 119 -26.76 -27.59 6.45
CA HIS A 119 -28.09 -27.59 7.07
C HIS A 119 -28.43 -28.90 7.81
N SER A 120 -27.89 -30.03 7.38
CA SER A 120 -28.21 -31.36 7.94
C SER A 120 -27.25 -31.80 9.05
N ASP A 121 -25.99 -31.40 8.96
CA ASP A 121 -24.92 -31.72 9.92
C ASP A 121 -23.92 -30.55 9.94
N PRO A 122 -24.16 -29.51 10.76
CA PRO A 122 -23.24 -28.38 10.84
C PRO A 122 -21.89 -28.76 11.49
N GLU A 123 -21.87 -29.77 12.36
CA GLU A 123 -20.66 -30.17 13.10
C GLU A 123 -19.61 -30.80 12.19
N ILE A 124 -20.01 -31.57 11.18
CA ILE A 124 -19.06 -32.08 10.18
C ILE A 124 -18.42 -30.92 9.41
N ILE A 125 -19.18 -29.87 9.09
CA ILE A 125 -18.67 -28.70 8.36
C ILE A 125 -17.70 -27.90 9.24
N ASP A 126 -18.05 -27.62 10.49
CA ASP A 126 -17.17 -26.91 11.43
C ASP A 126 -15.83 -27.64 11.63
N ARG A 127 -15.87 -28.97 11.71
CA ARG A 127 -14.66 -29.81 11.81
C ARG A 127 -13.75 -29.68 10.59
N LEU A 128 -14.27 -29.38 9.40
CA LEU A 128 -13.43 -29.16 8.21
C LEU A 128 -12.53 -27.93 8.37
N PHE A 129 -13.00 -26.89 9.05
CA PHE A 129 -12.29 -25.63 9.24
C PHE A 129 -11.52 -25.55 10.56
N ASP A 130 -11.72 -26.51 11.46
CA ASP A 130 -11.13 -26.53 12.81
C ASP A 130 -9.59 -26.63 12.77
N PRO A 131 -8.87 -25.59 13.21
CA PRO A 131 -7.41 -25.62 13.26
C PRO A 131 -6.86 -26.57 14.34
N MET A 132 -7.59 -26.79 15.43
CA MET A 132 -7.16 -27.66 16.55
C MET A 132 -7.26 -29.14 16.19
N ARG A 133 -8.18 -29.50 15.30
CA ARG A 133 -8.40 -30.89 14.84
C ARG A 133 -7.75 -31.18 13.49
N TYR A 134 -6.89 -30.30 12.99
CA TYR A 134 -6.25 -30.42 11.68
C TYR A 134 -7.27 -30.62 10.54
N GLY A 135 -8.38 -29.87 10.61
CA GLY A 135 -9.39 -29.90 9.57
C GLY A 135 -8.78 -29.59 8.19
N PRO A 136 -9.20 -30.28 7.11
CA PRO A 136 -8.59 -30.13 5.79
C PRO A 136 -8.68 -28.71 5.21
N LEU A 137 -9.61 -27.88 5.70
CA LEU A 137 -9.82 -26.49 5.30
C LEU A 137 -9.39 -25.50 6.41
N ASN A 138 -8.51 -25.92 7.33
CA ASN A 138 -8.06 -25.06 8.42
C ASN A 138 -7.17 -23.89 7.97
N THR A 139 -6.42 -24.05 6.87
CA THR A 139 -5.52 -23.00 6.35
C THR A 139 -6.21 -22.12 5.32
N PHE A 140 -5.84 -20.84 5.29
CA PHE A 140 -6.32 -19.91 4.27
C PHE A 140 -6.03 -20.40 2.85
N THR A 141 -4.82 -20.92 2.60
CA THR A 141 -4.45 -21.45 1.28
C THR A 141 -5.36 -22.60 0.84
N ALA A 142 -5.66 -23.55 1.74
CA ALA A 142 -6.59 -24.65 1.44
C ALA A 142 -7.99 -24.13 1.12
N ARG A 143 -8.48 -23.11 1.85
CA ARG A 143 -9.76 -22.45 1.58
C ARG A 143 -9.77 -21.76 0.21
N VAL A 144 -8.69 -21.09 -0.17
CA VAL A 144 -8.57 -20.45 -1.49
C VAL A 144 -8.57 -21.48 -2.61
N ASP A 145 -7.85 -22.58 -2.45
CA ASP A 145 -7.75 -23.61 -3.48
C ASP A 145 -9.08 -24.39 -3.62
N ILE A 146 -9.80 -24.71 -2.53
CA ILE A 146 -11.13 -25.32 -2.65
C ILE A 146 -12.17 -24.36 -3.22
N ALA A 147 -12.14 -23.07 -2.86
CA ALA A 147 -13.05 -22.08 -3.43
C ALA A 147 -12.86 -21.92 -4.94
N PHE A 148 -11.61 -21.98 -5.42
CA PHE A 148 -11.33 -22.01 -6.85
C PHE A 148 -11.81 -23.30 -7.50
N ALA A 149 -11.56 -24.46 -6.88
CA ALA A 149 -12.01 -25.75 -7.42
C ALA A 149 -13.54 -25.87 -7.49
N LEU A 150 -14.26 -25.26 -6.55
CA LEU A 150 -15.73 -25.17 -6.53
C LEU A 150 -16.29 -24.09 -7.46
N GLY A 151 -15.45 -23.27 -8.08
CA GLY A 151 -15.89 -22.19 -8.95
C GLY A 151 -16.50 -20.98 -8.25
N ILE A 152 -16.27 -20.85 -6.95
CA ILE A 152 -16.68 -19.69 -6.14
C ILE A 152 -15.87 -18.45 -6.54
N VAL A 153 -14.61 -18.65 -6.91
CA VAL A 153 -13.69 -17.58 -7.33
C VAL A 153 -12.99 -17.95 -8.65
N GLY A 154 -12.76 -16.97 -9.51
CA GLY A 154 -11.99 -17.11 -10.74
C GLY A 154 -10.48 -17.03 -10.55
N SER A 155 -9.72 -17.20 -11.64
CA SER A 155 -8.26 -17.24 -11.66
C SER A 155 -7.61 -15.98 -11.06
N GLY A 156 -8.13 -14.81 -11.42
CA GLY A 156 -7.67 -13.55 -10.85
C GLY A 156 -7.95 -13.47 -9.35
N ALA A 157 -9.16 -13.82 -8.90
CA ALA A 157 -9.58 -13.63 -7.52
C ALA A 157 -8.77 -14.56 -6.62
N ARG A 158 -8.49 -15.78 -7.08
CA ARG A 158 -7.52 -16.69 -6.47
C ARG A 158 -6.13 -16.04 -6.33
N LYS A 159 -5.61 -15.40 -7.38
CA LYS A 159 -4.32 -14.72 -7.33
C LYS A 159 -4.33 -13.55 -6.34
N ALA A 160 -5.39 -12.75 -6.33
CA ALA A 160 -5.55 -11.64 -5.39
C ALA A 160 -5.63 -12.12 -3.94
N LEU A 161 -6.41 -13.17 -3.65
CA LEU A 161 -6.48 -13.80 -2.34
C LEU A 161 -5.10 -14.25 -1.83
N LYS A 162 -4.29 -14.89 -2.68
CA LYS A 162 -2.91 -15.28 -2.34
C LYS A 162 -2.02 -14.06 -2.07
N LEU A 163 -2.13 -13.01 -2.89
CA LEU A 163 -1.35 -11.78 -2.72
C LEU A 163 -1.71 -11.04 -1.41
N ILE A 164 -3.00 -10.89 -1.08
CA ILE A 164 -3.39 -10.22 0.17
C ILE A 164 -2.93 -11.02 1.41
N ALA A 165 -2.93 -12.36 1.34
CA ALA A 165 -2.40 -13.18 2.43
C ALA A 165 -0.88 -13.03 2.58
N GLU A 166 -0.15 -12.90 1.47
CA GLU A 166 1.28 -12.60 1.51
C GLU A 166 1.55 -11.20 2.11
N ILE A 167 0.76 -10.20 1.74
CA ILE A 167 0.82 -8.85 2.32
C ILE A 167 0.56 -8.90 3.82
N ARG A 168 -0.51 -9.56 4.26
CA ARG A 168 -0.79 -9.76 5.70
C ARG A 168 0.38 -10.44 6.41
N ASN A 169 0.93 -11.51 5.84
CA ASN A 169 2.04 -12.25 6.46
C ASN A 169 3.29 -11.36 6.61
N LYS A 170 3.56 -10.49 5.62
CA LYS A 170 4.61 -9.47 5.72
C LYS A 170 4.35 -8.52 6.89
N PHE A 171 3.15 -7.97 7.02
CA PHE A 171 2.78 -7.14 8.17
C PHE A 171 2.82 -7.91 9.50
N ALA A 172 2.43 -9.18 9.55
CA ALA A 172 2.35 -9.95 10.79
C ALA A 172 3.72 -10.43 11.31
N HIS A 173 4.61 -10.87 10.41
CA HIS A 173 5.83 -11.58 10.80
C HIS A 173 7.12 -10.78 10.60
N LYS A 174 7.09 -9.67 9.83
CA LYS A 174 8.25 -8.81 9.63
C LYS A 174 8.11 -7.53 10.46
N LEU A 175 8.94 -7.37 11.47
CA LEU A 175 8.88 -6.22 12.39
C LEU A 175 9.23 -4.90 11.68
N GLU A 176 10.07 -4.96 10.66
CA GLU A 176 10.48 -3.83 9.84
C GLU A 176 9.40 -3.33 8.89
N ILE A 177 8.36 -4.14 8.61
CA ILE A 177 7.25 -3.77 7.73
C ILE A 177 6.11 -3.15 8.56
N HIS A 178 5.98 -1.84 8.43
CA HIS A 178 5.05 -1.03 9.22
C HIS A 178 4.26 -0.01 8.39
N SER A 179 4.33 -0.08 7.06
CA SER A 179 3.52 0.77 6.18
C SER A 179 3.31 0.11 4.81
N PHE A 180 2.22 0.47 4.14
CA PHE A 180 1.91 0.05 2.78
C PHE A 180 2.91 0.57 1.74
N ASP A 181 3.67 1.63 2.07
CA ASP A 181 4.71 2.19 1.20
C ASP A 181 6.05 1.45 1.29
N HIS A 182 6.15 0.39 2.11
CA HIS A 182 7.36 -0.40 2.20
C HIS A 182 7.63 -1.15 0.87
N PRO A 183 8.86 -1.15 0.32
CA PRO A 183 9.15 -1.73 -1.01
C PRO A 183 8.73 -3.18 -1.21
N ASP A 184 8.80 -4.00 -0.16
CA ASP A 184 8.34 -5.40 -0.21
C ASP A 184 6.82 -5.56 -0.30
N VAL A 185 6.07 -4.55 0.16
CA VAL A 185 4.61 -4.53 0.16
C VAL A 185 4.09 -3.91 -1.13
N THR A 186 4.66 -2.79 -1.57
CA THR A 186 4.29 -2.12 -2.83
C THR A 186 4.41 -3.06 -4.03
N LYS A 187 5.51 -3.82 -4.13
CA LYS A 187 5.70 -4.86 -5.17
C LYS A 187 4.58 -5.90 -5.22
N LEU A 188 3.92 -6.20 -4.11
CA LEU A 188 2.78 -7.14 -4.08
C LEU A 188 1.48 -6.45 -4.46
N ILE A 189 1.28 -5.23 -3.95
CA ILE A 189 0.12 -4.39 -4.22
C ILE A 189 0.03 -4.05 -5.71
N ASP A 190 1.16 -3.79 -6.36
CA ASP A 190 1.23 -3.52 -7.79
C ASP A 190 0.75 -4.70 -8.64
N LYS A 191 0.89 -5.92 -8.13
CA LYS A 191 0.39 -7.14 -8.80
C LYS A 191 -1.11 -7.36 -8.62
N LEU A 192 -1.78 -6.61 -7.74
CA LEU A 192 -3.23 -6.67 -7.59
C LEU A 192 -3.88 -6.03 -8.83
N LYS A 193 -4.54 -6.88 -9.62
CA LYS A 193 -5.16 -6.53 -10.91
C LYS A 193 -6.66 -6.18 -10.81
N TYR A 194 -7.28 -6.31 -9.64
CA TYR A 194 -8.72 -6.07 -9.45
C TYR A 194 -9.11 -4.58 -9.40
N ILE A 195 -8.27 -3.74 -9.99
CA ILE A 195 -8.41 -2.29 -9.99
C ILE A 195 -8.19 -1.85 -11.43
N ASP A 196 -9.28 -1.91 -12.19
CA ASP A 196 -9.40 -1.22 -13.46
C ASP A 196 -10.60 -0.28 -13.33
N PHE A 197 -10.34 0.95 -12.91
CA PHE A 197 -11.37 1.98 -12.81
C PHE A 197 -11.51 2.72 -14.16
N ALA A 198 -12.75 3.00 -14.56
CA ALA A 198 -13.00 4.16 -15.41
C ALA A 198 -13.23 5.35 -14.46
N ILE A 199 -12.45 6.42 -14.63
CA ILE A 199 -12.68 7.69 -13.94
C ILE A 199 -13.51 8.54 -14.90
N THR A 200 -14.80 8.70 -14.63
CA THR A 200 -15.53 9.84 -15.17
C THR A 200 -15.31 10.98 -14.18
N GLY A 201 -14.85 12.13 -14.70
CA GLY A 201 -14.33 13.27 -13.91
C GLY A 201 -15.24 13.77 -12.79
N PRO A 202 -14.78 14.76 -11.99
CA PRO A 202 -15.63 15.33 -10.97
C PRO A 202 -16.92 15.87 -11.58
N ASP A 203 -18.07 15.48 -11.02
CA ASP A 203 -19.35 16.12 -11.34
C ASP A 203 -19.40 17.56 -10.79
N ALA A 204 -20.56 18.22 -10.94
CA ALA A 204 -20.75 19.60 -10.48
C ALA A 204 -20.54 19.80 -8.96
N GLU A 205 -20.46 18.71 -8.18
CA GLU A 205 -20.20 18.72 -6.74
C GLU A 205 -18.75 18.33 -6.38
N GLY A 206 -17.90 18.08 -7.39
CA GLY A 206 -16.52 17.64 -7.18
C GLY A 206 -16.38 16.14 -6.89
N LEU A 207 -17.43 15.34 -7.09
CA LEU A 207 -17.41 13.90 -6.78
C LEU A 207 -16.79 13.11 -7.93
N MET A 208 -15.72 12.36 -7.63
CA MET A 208 -15.19 11.35 -8.53
C MET A 208 -16.07 10.10 -8.48
N HIS A 209 -16.57 9.69 -9.64
CA HIS A 209 -17.34 8.44 -9.79
C HIS A 209 -16.38 7.31 -10.18
N LEU A 210 -16.17 6.37 -9.27
CA LEU A 210 -15.36 5.18 -9.51
C LEU A 210 -16.26 4.02 -9.92
N TRP A 211 -16.07 3.53 -11.14
CA TRP A 211 -16.80 2.38 -11.66
C TRP A 211 -16.08 1.08 -11.29
N ASN A 212 -16.78 0.19 -10.58
CA ASN A 212 -16.30 -1.14 -10.22
C ASN A 212 -16.34 -2.03 -11.45
N ARG A 213 -15.17 -2.47 -11.94
CA ARG A 213 -15.10 -3.57 -12.90
C ARG A 213 -15.21 -4.91 -12.19
N SER A 214 -16.07 -5.78 -12.71
CA SER A 214 -16.13 -7.19 -12.37
C SER A 214 -14.78 -7.86 -12.70
N PRO A 215 -14.55 -9.12 -12.25
CA PRO A 215 -13.38 -9.89 -12.63
C PRO A 215 -13.18 -9.99 -14.17
N ASN A 216 -14.24 -9.75 -14.94
CA ASN A 216 -14.30 -9.83 -16.40
C ASN A 216 -14.22 -8.46 -17.10
N SER A 217 -13.80 -7.40 -16.39
CA SER A 217 -13.80 -6.02 -16.91
C SER A 217 -15.18 -5.39 -17.20
N GLU A 218 -16.28 -5.96 -16.74
CA GLU A 218 -17.62 -5.37 -16.90
C GLU A 218 -17.91 -4.36 -15.79
N VAL A 219 -18.43 -3.18 -16.13
CA VAL A 219 -18.79 -2.15 -15.15
C VAL A 219 -20.08 -2.54 -14.44
N THR A 220 -20.02 -2.74 -13.11
CA THR A 220 -21.13 -3.34 -12.34
C THR A 220 -21.80 -2.38 -11.36
N SER A 221 -21.09 -1.36 -10.84
CA SER A 221 -21.65 -0.37 -9.92
C SER A 221 -20.74 0.85 -9.77
N GLY A 222 -21.33 2.00 -9.40
CA GLY A 222 -20.63 3.25 -9.09
C GLY A 222 -20.69 3.57 -7.60
N SER A 223 -19.59 4.06 -7.03
CA SER A 223 -19.57 4.64 -5.68
C SER A 223 -18.86 6.00 -5.72
N GLY A 224 -19.46 7.03 -5.10
CA GLY A 224 -18.89 8.37 -4.99
C GLY A 224 -18.06 8.53 -3.71
N TRP A 225 -16.97 9.31 -3.77
CA TRP A 225 -16.02 9.45 -2.65
C TRP A 225 -15.53 10.89 -2.41
N ARG A 226 -15.10 11.16 -1.15
CA ARG A 226 -14.48 12.42 -0.71
C ARG A 226 -12.97 12.42 -0.96
N ALA A 227 -12.43 13.56 -1.39
CA ALA A 227 -11.02 13.74 -1.80
C ALA A 227 -9.95 13.49 -0.71
N SER A 228 -10.31 13.30 0.55
CA SER A 228 -9.37 13.02 1.65
C SER A 228 -8.84 11.58 1.66
N ASP A 229 -9.58 10.64 1.08
CA ASP A 229 -9.23 9.23 1.01
C ASP A 229 -8.61 8.97 -0.35
N ASN A 230 -7.32 9.29 -0.56
CA ASN A 230 -6.68 9.08 -1.86
C ASN A 230 -6.74 7.58 -2.23
N PRO A 231 -7.66 7.14 -3.12
CA PRO A 231 -7.85 5.72 -3.40
C PRO A 231 -6.72 5.14 -4.25
N PHE A 232 -5.79 6.00 -4.68
CA PHE A 232 -4.67 5.68 -5.56
C PHE A 232 -3.37 5.45 -4.80
N ASP A 233 -3.33 5.62 -3.47
CA ASP A 233 -2.17 5.17 -2.68
C ASP A 233 -2.19 3.65 -2.45
N HIS A 234 -1.05 3.08 -2.06
CA HIS A 234 -0.92 1.62 -1.90
C HIS A 234 -1.90 1.05 -0.87
N ARG A 235 -2.18 1.81 0.18
CA ARG A 235 -3.16 1.44 1.21
C ARG A 235 -4.57 1.38 0.63
N GLY A 236 -5.01 2.44 -0.06
CA GLY A 236 -6.31 2.51 -0.71
C GLY A 236 -6.50 1.37 -1.71
N LYS A 237 -5.49 1.10 -2.54
CA LYS A 237 -5.47 -0.04 -3.47
C LYS A 237 -5.67 -1.39 -2.76
N PHE A 238 -4.99 -1.61 -1.64
CA PHE A 238 -5.16 -2.81 -0.83
C PHE A 238 -6.58 -2.91 -0.24
N GLU A 239 -7.05 -1.88 0.45
CA GLU A 239 -8.37 -1.87 1.11
C GLU A 239 -9.52 -2.09 0.11
N LYS A 240 -9.45 -1.46 -1.07
CA LYS A 240 -10.44 -1.65 -2.13
C LYS A 240 -10.42 -3.07 -2.71
N THR A 241 -9.24 -3.65 -2.89
CA THR A 241 -9.13 -5.04 -3.33
C THR A 241 -9.80 -5.98 -2.32
N CYS A 242 -9.56 -5.78 -1.02
CA CYS A 242 -10.23 -6.53 0.03
C CYS A 242 -11.75 -6.34 -0.01
N GLY A 243 -12.23 -5.10 -0.11
CA GLY A 243 -13.67 -4.80 -0.22
C GLY A 243 -14.34 -5.47 -1.43
N PHE A 244 -13.67 -5.48 -2.58
CA PHE A 244 -14.16 -6.16 -3.78
C PHE A 244 -14.28 -7.67 -3.58
N LEU A 245 -13.23 -8.30 -3.03
CA LEU A 245 -13.24 -9.74 -2.72
C LEU A 245 -14.36 -10.09 -1.72
N GLN A 246 -14.55 -9.27 -0.67
CA GLN A 246 -15.64 -9.44 0.30
C GLN A 246 -17.01 -9.39 -0.39
N HIS A 247 -17.23 -8.41 -1.26
CA HIS A 247 -18.48 -8.29 -2.01
C HIS A 247 -18.73 -9.52 -2.89
N SER A 248 -17.74 -9.92 -3.69
CA SER A 248 -17.83 -11.08 -4.60
C SER A 248 -18.11 -12.39 -3.84
N LEU A 249 -17.45 -12.62 -2.71
CA LEU A 249 -17.65 -13.81 -1.87
C LEU A 249 -19.00 -13.80 -1.14
N ARG A 250 -19.55 -12.61 -0.85
CA ARG A 250 -20.87 -12.47 -0.24
C ARG A 250 -21.99 -12.80 -1.23
N THR A 251 -21.82 -12.42 -2.51
CA THR A 251 -22.83 -12.61 -3.56
C THR A 251 -22.74 -13.94 -4.29
N SER A 252 -21.71 -14.76 -4.04
CA SER A 252 -21.59 -16.09 -4.65
C SER A 252 -22.71 -17.03 -4.19
N VAL A 253 -23.37 -17.70 -5.13
CA VAL A 253 -24.48 -18.64 -4.85
C VAL A 253 -24.25 -20.00 -5.53
N PRO A 254 -24.60 -21.12 -4.86
CA PRO A 254 -24.52 -22.45 -5.47
C PRO A 254 -25.28 -22.53 -6.80
N GLY A 255 -24.72 -23.25 -7.78
CA GLY A 255 -25.31 -23.40 -9.12
C GLY A 255 -24.90 -22.30 -10.11
N SER A 256 -24.21 -21.25 -9.66
CA SER A 256 -23.47 -20.33 -10.52
C SER A 256 -21.97 -20.61 -10.42
N THR A 257 -21.31 -20.77 -11.56
CA THR A 257 -19.86 -20.93 -11.65
C THR A 257 -19.23 -19.64 -12.15
N HIS A 258 -18.11 -19.23 -11.53
CA HIS A 258 -17.36 -18.08 -12.03
C HIS A 258 -16.94 -18.31 -13.49
N PRO A 259 -17.19 -17.36 -14.41
CA PRO A 259 -16.91 -17.52 -15.84
C PRO A 259 -15.42 -17.81 -16.13
N ASP A 260 -14.50 -17.15 -15.44
CA ASP A 260 -13.04 -17.33 -15.61
C ASP A 260 -12.43 -18.51 -14.83
N LEU A 261 -13.20 -19.58 -14.60
CA LEU A 261 -12.74 -20.80 -13.93
C LEU A 261 -11.63 -21.54 -14.70
N HIS A 262 -11.61 -21.39 -16.02
CA HIS A 262 -10.80 -22.21 -16.93
C HIS A 262 -10.09 -21.45 -18.05
N GLU A 263 -10.01 -20.11 -17.99
CA GLU A 263 -9.11 -19.39 -18.90
C GLU A 263 -7.66 -19.78 -18.57
N LYS A 264 -6.97 -20.37 -19.55
CA LYS A 264 -5.56 -20.75 -19.50
C LYS A 264 -4.66 -19.52 -19.64
#